data_AF-A0A2C9LZL0-F1
#
_entry.id   AF-A0A2C9LZL0-F1
#
_cell.length_a   1.000
_cell.length_b   1.000
_cell.length_c   1.000
_cell.angle_alpha   90.00
_cell.angle_beta   90.00
_cell.angle_gamma   90.00
#
_symmetry.space_group_name_H-M   'P 1'
#
loop_
_entity.id
_entity.type
_entity.pdbx_description
1 polymer ?
#
loop_
_entity_poly.entity_id
_entity_poly.type
_entity_poly.pdbx_seq_one_letter_code
_entity_poly.pdbx_strand_id
1 'polypeptide(L)'
;MSEHFMCFKIFLAGALTTIIGITGLDVRSMLTYPSNNIKGRSAILNCAWTYNANESVSALNIMKNGTVYFSCVDSSPYSPLSCRTNNPTLSDRFTTTINSLGDISMNIDNLECSDESTYTCQVVLSQAAGVKQADAFLRLKIPPSTPELTIDQTEVIENSNINVSCTATLGYPNVGQIVWKTYQNGIPFTPSPDDIVTSSIYGTMKVI
;
A
#
# COMPACT_ATOMS: atom_id res chain seq x y z
N MET A 1 -45.84 -58.34 -14.16
CA MET A 1 -44.62 -58.21 -14.96
C MET A 1 -44.67 -56.87 -15.67
N SER A 2 -43.93 -55.88 -15.17
CA SER A 2 -43.42 -54.70 -15.89
C SER A 2 -43.05 -53.66 -14.83
N GLU A 3 -41.75 -53.50 -14.61
CA GLU A 3 -41.15 -52.39 -13.87
C GLU A 3 -40.69 -51.30 -14.84
N HIS A 4 -40.73 -50.07 -14.32
CA HIS A 4 -39.95 -48.87 -14.62
C HIS A 4 -39.00 -48.85 -15.82
N PHE A 5 -39.01 -47.77 -16.59
CA PHE A 5 -37.79 -46.95 -16.81
C PHE A 5 -38.16 -45.54 -17.31
N MET A 6 -37.73 -44.53 -16.56
CA MET A 6 -37.80 -43.12 -16.89
C MET A 6 -36.86 -42.78 -18.06
N CYS A 7 -37.31 -41.93 -18.97
CA CYS A 7 -36.54 -41.46 -20.12
C CYS A 7 -35.70 -40.22 -19.72
N PHE A 8 -34.42 -40.43 -19.45
CA PHE A 8 -33.43 -39.37 -19.20
C PHE A 8 -32.97 -38.78 -20.54
N LYS A 9 -33.24 -37.49 -20.78
CA LYS A 9 -32.72 -36.78 -21.94
C LYS A 9 -31.23 -36.50 -21.73
N ILE A 10 -30.37 -37.22 -22.45
CA ILE A 10 -28.95 -36.91 -22.57
C ILE A 10 -28.82 -35.65 -23.43
N PHE A 11 -28.49 -34.52 -22.81
CA PHE A 11 -27.91 -33.38 -23.52
C PHE A 11 -26.43 -33.71 -23.77
N LEU A 12 -26.04 -33.91 -25.04
CA LEU A 12 -24.64 -33.81 -25.43
C LEU A 12 -24.21 -32.35 -25.28
N ALA A 13 -23.72 -31.99 -24.10
CA ALA A 13 -22.85 -30.84 -23.96
C ALA A 13 -21.51 -31.22 -24.60
N GLY A 14 -21.29 -30.77 -25.83
CA GLY A 14 -19.96 -30.79 -26.42
C GLY A 14 -19.03 -30.03 -25.50
N ALA A 15 -18.12 -30.75 -24.84
CA ALA A 15 -17.03 -30.13 -24.11
C ALA A 15 -16.19 -29.39 -25.17
N LEU A 16 -16.41 -28.08 -25.29
CA LEU A 16 -15.41 -27.21 -25.85
C LEU A 16 -14.25 -27.27 -24.87
N THR A 17 -13.33 -28.19 -25.12
CA THR A 17 -12.02 -28.19 -24.47
C THR A 17 -11.37 -26.89 -24.89
N THR A 18 -11.53 -25.85 -24.07
CA THR A 18 -10.59 -24.75 -24.08
C THR A 18 -9.24 -25.37 -23.81
N ILE A 19 -8.45 -25.51 -24.86
CA ILE A 19 -7.01 -25.70 -24.74
C ILE A 19 -6.57 -24.57 -23.82
N ILE A 20 -6.25 -24.90 -22.57
CA ILE A 20 -5.66 -23.94 -21.64
C ILE A 20 -4.35 -23.58 -22.32
N GLY A 21 -4.29 -22.35 -22.82
CA GLY A 21 -3.15 -21.82 -23.54
C GLY A 21 -1.90 -22.07 -22.73
N ILE A 22 -0.90 -22.63 -23.41
CA ILE A 22 0.52 -22.62 -23.05
C ILE A 22 0.82 -21.32 -22.29
N THR A 23 1.16 -21.42 -20.99
CA THR A 23 1.38 -20.23 -20.15
C THR A 23 2.68 -19.55 -20.57
N GLY A 24 2.59 -18.52 -21.41
CA GLY A 24 3.71 -17.65 -21.78
C GLY A 24 4.30 -16.88 -20.58
N LEU A 25 5.38 -16.13 -20.80
CA LEU A 25 5.90 -15.20 -19.80
C LEU A 25 4.81 -14.24 -19.30
N ASP A 26 4.46 -14.36 -18.03
CA ASP A 26 3.54 -13.49 -17.29
C ASP A 26 4.31 -12.88 -16.12
N VAL A 27 4.23 -11.56 -15.95
CA VAL A 27 4.90 -10.84 -14.87
C VAL A 27 3.82 -10.34 -13.92
N ARG A 28 4.03 -10.56 -12.63
CA ARG A 28 3.12 -10.15 -11.57
C ARG A 28 3.87 -9.31 -10.56
N SER A 29 3.26 -8.18 -10.22
CA SER A 29 3.73 -7.36 -9.12
C SER A 29 2.59 -7.03 -8.17
N MET A 30 2.91 -7.05 -6.88
CA MET A 30 1.97 -6.75 -5.81
C MET A 30 2.75 -6.21 -4.61
N LEU A 31 2.11 -5.40 -3.77
CA LEU A 31 2.70 -4.93 -2.53
C LEU A 31 2.15 -5.71 -1.33
N THR A 32 3.04 -6.21 -0.47
CA THR A 32 2.70 -6.87 0.78
C THR A 32 3.13 -6.02 1.98
N TYR A 33 2.29 -6.00 3.03
CA TYR A 33 2.53 -5.24 4.26
C TYR A 33 2.26 -6.08 5.51
N PRO A 34 3.10 -5.99 6.55
CA PRO A 34 2.83 -6.65 7.83
C PRO A 34 1.79 -5.92 8.71
N SER A 35 1.53 -4.63 8.50
CA SER A 35 0.65 -3.84 9.41
C SER A 35 -0.16 -2.72 8.78
N ASN A 36 -0.21 -2.63 7.43
CA ASN A 36 -0.58 -1.48 6.58
C ASN A 36 0.62 -0.68 6.07
N ASN A 37 0.42 0.02 4.95
CA ASN A 37 1.34 0.91 4.25
C ASN A 37 1.61 2.23 4.99
N ILE A 38 2.06 2.15 6.25
CA ILE A 38 2.19 3.29 7.15
C ILE A 38 3.62 3.84 7.12
N LYS A 39 3.77 5.18 7.20
CA LYS A 39 5.07 5.85 7.35
C LYS A 39 5.91 5.22 8.48
N GLY A 40 7.19 4.95 8.21
CA GLY A 40 8.13 4.33 9.15
C GLY A 40 8.06 2.81 9.26
N ARG A 41 7.08 2.16 8.61
CA ARG A 41 7.02 0.69 8.50
C ARG A 41 7.77 0.20 7.26
N SER A 42 7.76 -1.11 7.03
CA SER A 42 8.33 -1.73 5.84
C SER A 42 7.24 -2.22 4.88
N ALA A 43 7.57 -2.26 3.59
CA ALA A 43 6.77 -2.85 2.52
C ALA A 43 7.61 -3.78 1.65
N ILE A 44 6.96 -4.75 1.03
CA ILE A 44 7.60 -5.65 0.07
C ILE A 44 6.89 -5.46 -1.27
N LEU A 45 7.65 -5.06 -2.29
CA LEU A 45 7.24 -5.20 -3.68
C LEU A 45 7.56 -6.63 -4.11
N ASN A 46 6.52 -7.46 -4.17
CA ASN A 46 6.61 -8.78 -4.75
C ASN A 46 6.73 -8.64 -6.26
N CYS A 47 7.74 -9.28 -6.85
CA CYS A 47 7.99 -9.25 -8.27
C CYS A 47 8.32 -10.68 -8.70
N ALA A 48 7.32 -11.31 -9.31
CA ALA A 48 7.35 -12.71 -9.66
C ALA A 48 6.90 -12.90 -11.11
N TRP A 49 7.41 -13.93 -11.77
CA TRP A 49 7.07 -14.23 -13.14
C TRP A 49 7.10 -15.73 -13.42
N THR A 50 6.29 -16.14 -14.38
CA THR A 50 6.32 -17.50 -14.93
C THR A 50 7.13 -17.52 -16.21
N TYR A 51 7.83 -18.60 -16.51
CA TYR A 51 8.56 -18.74 -17.77
C TYR A 51 8.48 -20.18 -18.26
N ASN A 52 8.53 -20.37 -19.57
CA ASN A 52 8.58 -21.69 -20.18
C ASN A 52 10.01 -22.25 -20.15
N ALA A 53 10.16 -23.57 -20.26
CA ALA A 53 11.48 -24.21 -20.31
C ALA A 53 12.40 -23.69 -21.44
N ASN A 54 11.81 -23.10 -22.48
CA ASN A 54 12.53 -22.53 -23.63
C ASN A 54 12.77 -21.02 -23.50
N GLU A 55 12.24 -20.38 -22.46
CA GLU A 55 12.43 -18.96 -22.17
C GLU A 55 13.54 -18.80 -21.12
N SER A 56 14.39 -17.79 -21.32
CA SER A 56 15.45 -17.46 -20.38
C SER A 56 15.39 -15.95 -20.12
N VAL A 57 15.50 -15.56 -18.86
CA VAL A 57 15.53 -14.16 -18.44
C VAL A 57 16.97 -13.67 -18.49
N SER A 58 17.22 -12.61 -19.24
CA SER A 58 18.54 -11.96 -19.33
C SER A 58 18.71 -10.90 -18.24
N ALA A 59 17.62 -10.19 -17.92
CA ALA A 59 17.61 -9.15 -16.91
C ALA A 59 16.25 -8.98 -16.23
N LEU A 60 16.29 -8.50 -15.00
CA LEU A 60 15.15 -8.00 -14.24
C LEU A 60 15.46 -6.57 -13.77
N ASN A 61 14.54 -5.66 -14.02
CA ASN A 61 14.60 -4.28 -13.52
C ASN A 61 13.45 -4.03 -12.54
N ILE A 62 13.78 -3.50 -11.36
CA ILE A 62 12.80 -2.93 -10.44
C ILE A 62 12.91 -1.42 -10.53
N MET A 63 11.82 -0.79 -10.95
CA MET A 63 11.77 0.64 -11.26
C MET A 63 10.79 1.36 -10.34
N LYS A 64 11.06 2.64 -10.05
CA LYS A 64 10.14 3.57 -9.40
C LYS A 64 9.98 4.77 -10.30
N ASN A 65 8.75 5.05 -10.75
CA ASN A 65 8.46 6.14 -11.68
C ASN A 65 9.38 6.14 -12.93
N GLY A 66 9.66 4.97 -13.48
CA GLY A 66 10.55 4.78 -14.64
C GLY A 66 12.05 4.79 -14.35
N THR A 67 12.49 5.17 -13.14
CA THR A 67 13.90 5.11 -12.74
C THR A 67 14.25 3.72 -12.23
N VAL A 68 15.29 3.09 -12.78
CA VAL A 68 15.73 1.74 -12.36
C VAL A 68 16.46 1.82 -11.01
N TYR A 69 15.87 1.22 -9.98
CA TYR A 69 16.46 1.13 -8.64
C TYR A 69 17.38 -0.07 -8.52
N PHE A 70 16.90 -1.24 -8.97
CA PHE A 70 17.69 -2.47 -9.01
C PHE A 70 17.71 -3.04 -10.41
N SER A 71 18.89 -3.52 -10.80
CA SER A 71 19.11 -4.30 -12.01
C SER A 71 19.67 -5.64 -11.59
N CYS A 72 18.99 -6.72 -11.93
CA CYS A 72 19.46 -8.08 -11.76
C CYS A 72 19.75 -8.67 -13.13
N VAL A 73 20.98 -9.13 -13.33
CA VAL A 73 21.41 -9.70 -14.62
C VAL A 73 21.85 -11.12 -14.43
N ASP A 74 21.70 -11.92 -15.48
CA ASP A 74 22.29 -13.25 -15.51
C ASP A 74 23.81 -13.08 -15.42
N SER A 75 24.38 -13.58 -14.32
CA SER A 75 25.79 -13.38 -14.00
C SER A 75 26.65 -14.58 -14.42
N SER A 76 26.04 -15.76 -14.65
CA SER A 76 26.74 -16.99 -15.01
C SER A 76 25.75 -18.13 -15.28
N PRO A 77 26.05 -19.08 -16.18
CA PRO A 77 25.23 -20.27 -16.44
C PRO A 77 24.95 -21.18 -15.23
N TYR A 78 25.60 -20.92 -14.08
CA TYR A 78 25.44 -21.67 -12.83
C TYR A 78 24.92 -20.83 -11.66
N SER A 79 24.66 -19.53 -11.85
CA SER A 79 24.26 -18.63 -10.78
C SER A 79 22.93 -17.96 -11.10
N PRO A 80 21.99 -17.86 -10.15
CA PRO A 80 20.76 -17.07 -10.35
C PRO A 80 21.09 -15.60 -10.67
N LEU A 81 20.07 -14.85 -11.09
CA LEU A 81 20.17 -13.41 -11.34
C LEU A 81 20.87 -12.69 -10.16
N SER A 82 21.93 -11.94 -10.46
CA SER A 82 22.66 -11.15 -9.44
C SER A 82 22.17 -9.71 -9.47
N CYS A 83 21.53 -9.28 -8.39
CA CYS A 83 20.97 -7.94 -8.26
C CYS A 83 22.00 -6.92 -7.78
N ARG A 84 22.03 -5.76 -8.43
CA ARG A 84 22.80 -4.59 -8.02
C ARG A 84 21.89 -3.38 -7.91
N THR A 85 22.12 -2.56 -6.90
CA THR A 85 21.51 -1.23 -6.82
C THR A 85 22.19 -0.30 -7.82
N ASN A 86 21.41 0.51 -8.54
CA ASN A 86 21.93 1.58 -9.39
C ASN A 86 22.25 2.86 -8.59
N ASN A 87 21.85 2.91 -7.31
CA ASN A 87 22.15 4.02 -6.43
C ASN A 87 22.58 3.50 -5.04
N PRO A 88 23.90 3.47 -4.75
CA PRO A 88 24.42 2.96 -3.49
C PRO A 88 23.90 3.73 -2.26
N THR A 89 23.56 5.01 -2.38
CA THR A 89 23.07 5.81 -1.24
C THR A 89 21.62 5.48 -0.87
N LEU A 90 20.90 4.75 -1.72
CA LEU A 90 19.56 4.25 -1.44
C LEU A 90 19.57 2.84 -0.79
N SER A 91 20.73 2.17 -0.67
CA SER A 91 20.75 0.77 -0.21
C SER A 91 20.36 0.58 1.25
N ASP A 92 20.40 1.63 2.08
CA ASP A 92 20.16 1.49 3.52
C ASP A 92 18.68 1.22 3.85
N ARG A 93 17.76 1.64 2.96
CA ARG A 93 16.31 1.40 3.09
C ARG A 93 15.75 0.46 2.01
N PHE A 94 16.48 0.24 0.93
CA PHE A 94 16.01 -0.55 -0.20
C PHE A 94 16.92 -1.77 -0.37
N THR A 95 16.32 -2.96 -0.33
CA THR A 95 17.05 -4.22 -0.53
C THR A 95 16.29 -5.17 -1.45
N THR A 96 16.98 -6.12 -2.06
CA THR A 96 16.37 -7.19 -2.86
C THR A 96 16.47 -8.53 -2.14
N THR A 97 15.41 -9.33 -2.20
CA THR A 97 15.37 -10.72 -1.75
C THR A 97 15.13 -11.64 -2.94
N ILE A 98 16.03 -12.60 -3.15
CA ILE A 98 15.91 -13.62 -4.18
C ILE A 98 15.25 -14.84 -3.54
N ASN A 99 13.95 -15.04 -3.81
CA ASN A 99 13.21 -16.19 -3.29
C ASN A 99 13.39 -17.41 -4.21
N SER A 100 13.38 -17.17 -5.52
CA SER A 100 13.65 -18.16 -6.55
C SER A 100 14.08 -17.49 -7.86
N LEU A 101 14.38 -18.27 -8.89
CA LEU A 101 14.74 -17.74 -10.21
C LEU A 101 13.57 -16.95 -10.85
N GLY A 102 12.32 -17.24 -10.47
CA GLY A 102 11.10 -16.55 -10.93
C GLY A 102 10.48 -15.60 -9.90
N ASP A 103 11.17 -15.31 -8.79
CA ASP A 103 10.68 -14.43 -7.73
C ASP A 103 11.85 -13.69 -7.09
N ILE A 104 11.95 -12.41 -7.44
CA ILE A 104 12.93 -11.48 -6.87
C ILE A 104 12.16 -10.26 -6.44
N SER A 105 12.02 -10.12 -5.13
CA SER A 105 11.22 -9.09 -4.51
C SER A 105 12.09 -7.98 -3.93
N MET A 106 11.56 -6.76 -3.80
CA MET A 106 12.25 -5.64 -3.18
C MET A 106 11.60 -5.28 -1.85
N ASN A 107 12.41 -5.15 -0.81
CA ASN A 107 11.99 -4.60 0.48
C ASN A 107 12.27 -3.10 0.51
N ILE A 108 11.33 -2.37 1.09
CA ILE A 108 11.41 -0.94 1.35
C ILE A 108 11.22 -0.76 2.86
N ASP A 109 12.28 -0.42 3.56
CA ASP A 109 12.27 -0.17 5.00
C ASP A 109 12.05 1.32 5.29
N ASN A 110 11.52 1.59 6.49
CA ASN A 110 11.27 2.94 7.00
C ASN A 110 10.58 3.84 5.95
N LEU A 111 9.38 3.46 5.52
CA LEU A 111 8.60 4.13 4.48
C LEU A 111 8.46 5.65 4.71
N GLU A 112 8.66 6.43 3.66
CA GLU A 112 8.51 7.89 3.66
C GLU A 112 7.47 8.36 2.64
N CYS A 113 7.00 9.62 2.76
CA CYS A 113 6.03 10.20 1.81
C CYS A 113 6.54 10.20 0.36
N SER A 114 7.86 10.34 0.18
CA SER A 114 8.52 10.27 -1.11
C SER A 114 8.51 8.88 -1.73
N ASP A 115 8.19 7.82 -0.98
CA ASP A 115 8.09 6.45 -1.46
C ASP A 115 6.76 6.14 -2.14
N GLU A 116 5.73 6.97 -1.92
CA GLU A 116 4.46 6.83 -2.62
C GLU A 116 4.64 7.02 -4.13
N SER A 117 4.50 5.93 -4.89
CA SER A 117 4.78 5.91 -6.33
C SER A 117 4.29 4.63 -6.99
N THR A 118 4.29 4.63 -8.32
CA THR A 118 4.21 3.41 -9.12
C THR A 118 5.58 2.74 -9.19
N TYR A 119 5.60 1.47 -8.79
CA TYR A 119 6.74 0.60 -8.94
C TYR A 119 6.48 -0.41 -10.05
N THR A 120 7.49 -0.66 -10.87
CA THR A 120 7.39 -1.56 -12.02
C THR A 120 8.41 -2.68 -11.88
N CYS A 121 7.91 -3.91 -11.97
CA CYS A 121 8.70 -5.12 -12.13
C CYS A 121 8.80 -5.40 -13.62
N GLN A 122 9.99 -5.34 -14.21
CA GLN A 122 10.20 -5.55 -15.64
C GLN A 122 11.18 -6.71 -15.87
N VAL A 123 10.73 -7.71 -16.62
CA VAL A 123 11.49 -8.90 -16.98
C VAL A 123 11.85 -8.82 -18.47
N VAL A 124 13.14 -9.02 -18.77
CA VAL A 124 13.70 -9.01 -20.12
C VAL A 124 14.13 -10.43 -20.50
N LEU A 125 13.69 -10.90 -21.66
CA LEU A 125 14.05 -12.21 -22.20
C LEU A 125 15.36 -12.17 -23.00
N SER A 126 16.09 -13.28 -23.02
CA SER A 126 17.36 -13.41 -23.75
C SER A 126 17.21 -13.69 -25.25
N GLN A 127 16.17 -14.45 -25.65
CA GLN A 127 16.09 -15.06 -27.00
C GLN A 127 15.01 -14.46 -27.89
N ALA A 128 13.95 -13.92 -27.29
CA ALA A 128 12.96 -13.09 -27.96
C ALA A 128 13.12 -11.69 -27.37
N ALA A 129 13.10 -10.63 -28.17
CA ALA A 129 13.12 -9.24 -27.69
C ALA A 129 11.80 -8.86 -26.98
N GLY A 130 11.32 -9.73 -26.10
CA GLY A 130 10.13 -9.58 -25.28
C GLY A 130 10.53 -8.96 -23.95
N VAL A 131 10.01 -7.76 -23.72
CA VAL A 131 9.98 -7.14 -22.40
C VAL A 131 8.57 -7.31 -21.87
N LYS A 132 8.44 -7.84 -20.65
CA LYS A 132 7.17 -7.92 -19.93
C LYS A 132 7.31 -7.17 -18.62
N GLN A 133 6.24 -6.51 -18.21
CA GLN A 133 6.26 -5.74 -16.98
C GLN A 133 4.90 -5.72 -16.30
N ALA A 134 4.91 -5.52 -14.98
CA ALA A 134 3.73 -5.30 -14.18
C ALA A 134 3.97 -4.19 -13.16
N ASP A 135 2.93 -3.37 -12.96
CA ASP A 135 2.97 -2.22 -12.07
C ASP A 135 2.24 -2.49 -10.76
N ALA A 136 2.80 -1.97 -9.67
CA ALA A 136 2.16 -1.92 -8.36
C ALA A 136 2.27 -0.51 -7.79
N PHE A 137 1.15 0.06 -7.33
CA PHE A 137 1.12 1.40 -6.76
C PHE A 137 1.24 1.35 -5.23
N LEU A 138 2.32 1.92 -4.70
CA LEU A 138 2.50 2.09 -3.27
C LEU A 138 1.80 3.38 -2.85
N ARG A 139 0.63 3.25 -2.24
CA ARG A 139 0.01 4.34 -1.47
C ARG A 139 0.62 4.38 -0.07
N LEU A 140 0.75 5.53 0.56
CA LEU A 140 1.18 5.68 1.95
C LEU A 140 -0.01 6.13 2.82
N LYS A 141 0.01 5.73 4.09
CA LYS A 141 -0.92 6.20 5.11
C LYS A 141 -0.14 6.84 6.25
N ILE A 142 -0.66 7.97 6.73
CA ILE A 142 -0.16 8.63 7.94
C ILE A 142 -1.35 8.70 8.88
N PRO A 143 -1.29 8.05 10.07
CA PRO A 143 -2.36 8.17 11.04
C PRO A 143 -2.41 9.61 11.59
N PRO A 144 -3.60 10.12 11.97
CA PRO A 144 -3.70 11.33 12.77
C PRO A 144 -2.95 11.18 14.09
N SER A 145 -2.43 12.28 14.63
CA SER A 145 -1.88 12.28 15.99
C SER A 145 -3.00 12.30 17.00
N THR A 146 -2.69 11.89 18.24
CA THR A 146 -3.55 12.21 19.38
C THR A 146 -3.72 13.73 19.45
N PRO A 147 -4.95 14.27 19.55
CA PRO A 147 -5.16 15.69 19.70
C PRO A 147 -4.63 16.19 21.04
N GLU A 148 -3.91 17.30 21.01
CA GLU A 148 -3.45 18.01 22.19
C GLU A 148 -4.36 19.21 22.44
N LEU A 149 -4.89 19.32 23.66
CA LEU A 149 -5.75 20.42 24.08
C LEU A 149 -4.96 21.36 24.99
N THR A 150 -4.94 22.65 24.65
CA THR A 150 -4.30 23.69 25.46
C THR A 150 -5.33 24.74 25.85
N ILE A 151 -5.26 25.18 27.10
CA ILE A 151 -6.11 26.24 27.67
C ILE A 151 -5.17 27.37 28.07
N ASP A 152 -5.41 28.58 27.57
CA ASP A 152 -4.51 29.71 27.81
C ASP A 152 -4.65 30.25 29.24
N GLN A 153 -5.80 30.02 29.86
CA GLN A 153 -6.16 30.51 31.20
C GLN A 153 -5.97 29.43 32.27
N THR A 154 -5.28 29.76 33.35
CA THR A 154 -5.16 28.89 34.55
C THR A 154 -6.23 29.17 35.59
N GLU A 155 -6.78 30.39 35.60
CA GLU A 155 -7.88 30.83 36.47
C GLU A 155 -8.93 31.51 35.61
N VAL A 156 -10.19 31.27 35.95
CA VAL A 156 -11.34 31.73 35.18
C VAL A 156 -12.33 32.45 36.07
N ILE A 157 -12.78 33.61 35.60
CA ILE A 157 -13.82 34.39 36.26
C ILE A 157 -15.17 33.97 35.69
N GLU A 158 -16.18 33.86 36.53
CA GLU A 158 -17.56 33.63 36.09
C GLU A 158 -17.98 34.70 35.06
N ASN A 159 -18.72 34.30 34.03
CA ASN A 159 -19.13 35.14 32.91
C ASN A 159 -17.98 35.67 32.02
N SER A 160 -16.77 35.14 32.15
CA SER A 160 -15.66 35.43 31.24
C SER A 160 -15.55 34.39 30.11
N ASN A 161 -14.84 34.77 29.04
CA ASN A 161 -14.54 33.87 27.93
C ASN A 161 -13.16 33.26 28.11
N ILE A 162 -13.05 31.97 27.84
CA ILE A 162 -11.79 31.25 27.70
C ILE A 162 -11.54 30.83 26.27
N ASN A 163 -10.25 30.76 25.93
CA ASN A 163 -9.81 30.26 24.65
C ASN A 163 -9.12 28.93 24.86
N VAL A 164 -9.53 27.98 24.04
CA VAL A 164 -8.94 26.66 23.99
C VAL A 164 -8.44 26.41 22.57
N SER A 165 -7.25 25.84 22.47
CA SER A 165 -6.69 25.41 21.20
C SER A 165 -6.56 23.91 21.20
N CYS A 166 -6.84 23.30 20.04
CA CYS A 166 -6.64 21.89 19.83
C CYS A 166 -5.76 21.69 18.60
N THR A 167 -4.64 20.97 18.77
CA THR A 167 -3.71 20.69 17.68
C THR A 167 -3.57 19.19 17.47
N ALA A 168 -3.57 18.78 16.20
CA ALA A 168 -3.35 17.40 15.80
C ALA A 168 -2.85 17.35 14.35
N THR A 169 -2.05 16.33 14.00
CA THR A 169 -1.89 15.98 12.60
C THR A 169 -3.17 15.28 12.13
N LEU A 170 -3.68 15.64 10.95
CA LEU A 170 -4.98 15.15 10.46
C LEU A 170 -4.89 13.82 9.71
N GLY A 171 -3.69 13.29 9.53
CA GLY A 171 -3.43 12.09 8.75
C GLY A 171 -3.46 12.30 7.23
N TYR A 172 -3.13 11.23 6.51
CA TYR A 172 -3.06 11.14 5.04
C TYR A 172 -3.46 9.71 4.61
N PRO A 173 -4.14 9.48 3.47
CA PRO A 173 -4.48 10.43 2.39
C PRO A 173 -5.76 11.21 2.61
N ASN A 174 -6.66 10.71 3.45
CA ASN A 174 -7.88 11.43 3.81
C ASN A 174 -7.54 12.31 5.01
N VAL A 175 -7.55 13.62 4.78
CA VAL A 175 -7.35 14.60 5.84
C VAL A 175 -8.57 14.53 6.75
N GLY A 176 -8.36 14.16 8.01
CA GLY A 176 -9.40 14.22 9.04
C GLY A 176 -9.77 15.66 9.42
N GLN A 177 -10.60 15.81 10.44
CA GLN A 177 -10.93 17.11 11.01
C GLN A 177 -10.96 17.04 12.53
N ILE A 178 -10.66 18.15 13.19
CA ILE A 178 -10.86 18.28 14.64
C ILE A 178 -12.35 18.43 14.89
N VAL A 179 -12.86 17.63 15.84
CA VAL A 179 -14.26 17.66 16.26
C VAL A 179 -14.30 17.97 17.74
N TRP A 180 -14.94 19.07 18.09
CA TRP A 180 -15.17 19.47 19.48
C TRP A 180 -16.34 18.70 20.06
N LYS A 181 -16.14 18.15 21.26
CA LYS A 181 -17.19 17.49 22.05
C LYS A 181 -17.17 18.04 23.46
N THR A 182 -18.35 18.33 23.97
CA THR A 182 -18.55 19.03 25.24
C THR A 182 -19.16 18.08 26.25
N TYR A 183 -18.60 18.10 27.47
CA TYR A 183 -19.01 17.25 28.57
C TYR A 183 -19.18 18.08 29.84
N GLN A 184 -20.27 17.85 30.57
CA GLN A 184 -20.52 18.44 31.87
C GLN A 184 -20.59 17.29 32.89
N ASN A 185 -19.70 17.31 33.88
CA ASN A 185 -19.59 16.23 34.88
C ASN A 185 -19.44 14.82 34.25
N GLY A 186 -18.71 14.73 33.13
CA GLY A 186 -18.49 13.47 32.39
C GLY A 186 -19.63 13.05 31.46
N ILE A 187 -20.72 13.82 31.40
CA ILE A 187 -21.88 13.52 30.56
C ILE A 187 -21.86 14.42 29.31
N PRO A 188 -22.03 13.86 28.09
CA PRO A 188 -22.16 14.67 26.88
C PRO A 188 -23.32 15.66 27.00
N PHE A 189 -23.10 16.92 26.64
CA PHE A 189 -24.15 17.93 26.57
C PHE A 189 -23.97 18.82 25.35
N THR A 190 -25.06 19.46 24.91
CA THR A 190 -25.05 20.42 23.80
C THR A 190 -25.17 21.84 24.37
N PRO A 191 -24.10 22.66 24.30
CA PRO A 191 -24.10 24.02 24.80
C PRO A 191 -24.91 24.96 23.90
N SER A 192 -25.32 26.11 24.44
CA SER A 192 -25.90 27.17 23.61
C SER A 192 -24.85 27.69 22.62
N PRO A 193 -25.23 28.09 21.40
CA PRO A 193 -24.33 28.78 20.47
C PRO A 193 -23.72 30.07 21.05
N ASP A 194 -24.39 30.70 22.03
CA ASP A 194 -23.89 31.87 22.73
C ASP A 194 -22.82 31.53 23.78
N ASP A 195 -22.77 30.27 24.23
CA ASP A 195 -21.83 29.81 25.26
C ASP A 195 -20.55 29.25 24.64
N ILE A 196 -20.64 28.64 23.45
CA ILE A 196 -19.48 28.02 22.80
C ILE A 196 -19.46 28.32 21.30
N VAL A 197 -18.33 28.85 20.84
CA VAL A 197 -18.01 29.05 19.43
C VAL A 197 -16.80 28.19 19.09
N THR A 198 -16.90 27.33 18.07
CA THR A 198 -15.79 26.45 17.66
C THR A 198 -15.43 26.60 16.18
N SER A 199 -14.17 26.29 15.88
CA SER A 199 -13.58 26.22 14.55
C SER A 199 -12.71 24.97 14.44
N SER A 200 -12.08 24.77 13.28
CA SER A 200 -11.25 23.59 13.01
C SER A 200 -10.01 23.43 13.88
N ILE A 201 -9.59 24.46 14.62
CA ILE A 201 -8.40 24.42 15.50
C ILE A 201 -8.57 25.20 16.82
N TYR A 202 -9.54 26.10 16.91
CA TYR A 202 -9.81 26.91 18.10
C TYR A 202 -11.25 26.72 18.59
N GLY A 203 -11.43 26.80 19.90
CA GLY A 203 -12.71 26.96 20.57
C GLY A 203 -12.67 28.14 21.53
N THR A 204 -13.76 28.88 21.61
CA THR A 204 -13.99 29.88 22.65
C THR A 204 -15.20 29.42 23.46
N MET A 205 -15.05 29.36 24.78
CA MET A 205 -16.11 28.97 25.70
C MET A 205 -16.37 30.07 26.72
N LYS A 206 -17.63 30.31 27.04
CA LYS A 206 -18.04 31.19 28.11
C LYS A 206 -18.19 30.38 29.41
N VAL A 207 -17.61 30.89 30.48
CA VAL A 207 -17.76 30.33 31.82
C VAL A 207 -19.07 30.83 32.39
N ILE A 208 -19.98 29.91 32.73
CA ILE A 208 -21.31 30.19 33.28
C ILE A 208 -21.34 29.79 34.74
#